data_AF-X1CKR1-F1
#
_entry.id   AF-X1CKR1-F1
#
_cell.length_a   1.000
_cell.length_b   1.000
_cell.length_c   1.000
_cell.angle_alpha   90.00
_cell.angle_beta   90.00
_cell.angle_gamma   90.00
#
_symmetry.space_group_name_H-M   'P 1'
#
loop_
_entity.id
_entity.type
_entity.pdbx_description
1 polymer ?
#
loop_
_entity_poly.entity_id
_entity_poly.type
_entity_poly.pdbx_seq_one_letter_code
_entity_poly.pdbx_strand_id
1 'polypeptide(L)'
;MLNPLMLLSDAATIAWKDLTEFRRNRITLIFSIIMPILMIGMIGLIFQDSTSALNNIPIGLIANDNGAFGEQVASMIQTIATESGAIQIVQVSAQSEVKDLILTG
;
A
#
# COMPACT_ATOMS: atom_id res chain seq x y z
N MET A 1 33.42 42.58 15.10
CA MET A 1 32.38 41.55 15.31
C MET A 1 31.13 42.01 14.59
N LEU A 2 30.60 41.24 13.62
CA LEU A 2 29.35 41.60 12.93
C LEU A 2 28.18 41.55 13.93
N ASN A 3 27.28 42.51 13.84
CA ASN A 3 26.09 42.59 14.69
C ASN A 3 25.05 41.55 14.22
N PRO A 4 24.62 40.60 15.05
CA PRO A 4 23.68 39.54 14.65
C PRO A 4 22.34 40.07 14.14
N LEU A 5 21.92 41.25 14.58
CA LEU A 5 20.69 41.89 14.11
C LEU A 5 20.78 42.33 12.65
N MET A 6 21.96 42.78 12.20
CA MET A 6 22.18 43.17 10.81
C MET A 6 22.15 41.94 9.88
N LEU A 7 22.69 40.81 10.34
CA LEU A 7 22.63 39.56 9.59
C LEU A 7 21.19 39.08 9.39
N LEU A 8 20.35 39.24 10.40
CA LEU A 8 18.92 38.90 10.33
C LEU A 8 18.16 39.81 9.35
N SER A 9 18.42 41.13 9.36
CA SER A 9 17.77 42.05 8.42
C SER A 9 18.18 41.77 6.97
N ASP A 10 19.45 41.43 6.76
CA ASP A 10 19.97 41.10 5.42
C ASP A 10 19.35 39.79 4.92
N ALA A 11 19.30 38.76 5.77
CA ALA A 11 18.64 37.49 5.45
C ALA A 11 17.15 37.67 5.15
N ALA A 12 16.44 38.49 5.93
CA ALA A 12 15.02 38.77 5.70
C ALA A 12 14.79 39.51 4.37
N THR A 13 15.68 40.44 4.01
CA THR A 13 15.60 41.18 2.74
C THR A 13 15.81 40.26 1.54
N ILE A 14 16.78 39.34 1.63
CA ILE A 14 17.04 38.33 0.61
C ILE A 14 15.85 37.38 0.48
N ALA A 15 15.36 36.84 1.61
CA ALA A 15 14.20 35.95 1.62
C ALA A 15 12.94 36.62 1.04
N TRP A 16 12.73 37.92 1.33
CA TRP A 16 11.62 38.68 0.78
C TRP A 16 11.70 38.81 -0.75
N LYS A 17 12.90 39.07 -1.28
CA LYS A 17 13.15 39.13 -2.72
C LYS A 17 12.86 37.77 -3.37
N ASP A 18 13.41 36.70 -2.81
CA ASP A 18 13.27 35.35 -3.35
C ASP A 18 11.81 34.87 -3.29
N LEU A 19 11.09 35.15 -2.19
CA LEU A 19 9.67 34.84 -2.05
C LEU A 19 8.81 35.61 -3.06
N THR A 20 9.14 36.87 -3.32
CA THR A 20 8.44 37.70 -4.30
C THR A 20 8.65 37.18 -5.73
N GLU A 21 9.87 36.74 -6.05
CA GLU A 21 10.20 36.11 -7.32
C GLU A 21 9.51 34.76 -7.49
N PHE A 22 9.53 33.92 -6.45
CA PHE A 22 8.81 32.65 -6.41
C PHE A 22 7.30 32.84 -6.61
N ARG A 23 6.71 33.83 -5.93
CA ARG A 23 5.28 34.18 -6.08
C ARG A 23 4.94 34.65 -7.49
N ARG A 24 5.84 35.38 -8.16
CA ARG A 24 5.64 35.85 -9.53
C ARG A 24 5.69 34.71 -10.53
N ASN A 25 6.48 33.66 -10.26
CA ASN A 25 6.52 32.45 -11.08
C ASN A 25 5.33 31.53 -10.76
N ARG A 26 4.17 31.85 -11.36
CA ARG A 26 2.91 31.13 -11.13
C ARG A 26 2.99 29.64 -11.44
N ILE A 27 3.76 29.24 -12.47
CA ILE A 27 3.91 27.84 -12.85
C ILE A 27 4.62 27.07 -11.73
N THR A 28 5.80 27.53 -11.31
CA THR A 28 6.54 26.88 -10.23
C THR A 28 5.75 26.87 -8.92
N LEU A 29 5.05 27.96 -8.59
CA LEU A 29 4.21 28.01 -7.39
C LEU A 29 3.07 26.98 -7.43
N ILE A 30 2.36 26.88 -8.56
CA ILE A 30 1.29 25.88 -8.74
C ILE A 30 1.86 24.45 -8.61
N PHE A 31 2.94 24.14 -9.31
CA PHE A 31 3.55 22.80 -9.26
C PHE A 31 4.13 22.48 -7.88
N SER A 32 4.62 23.47 -7.13
CA SER A 32 5.12 23.26 -5.77
C SER A 32 4.05 22.75 -4.80
N ILE A 33 2.77 23.05 -5.07
CA ILE A 33 1.62 22.59 -4.28
C ILE A 33 1.02 21.31 -4.89
N ILE A 34 0.83 21.27 -6.21
CA ILE A 34 0.19 20.13 -6.89
C ILE A 34 1.01 18.85 -6.76
N MET A 35 2.33 18.91 -6.95
CA MET A 35 3.19 17.72 -6.92
C MET A 35 3.12 16.94 -5.60
N PRO A 36 3.28 17.55 -4.42
CA PRO A 36 3.17 16.82 -3.15
C PRO A 36 1.75 16.29 -2.91
N ILE A 37 0.70 17.00 -3.32
CA ILE A 37 -0.69 16.51 -3.20
C ILE A 37 -0.90 15.26 -4.05
N LEU A 38 -0.41 15.27 -5.29
CA LEU A 38 -0.46 14.09 -6.16
C LEU A 38 0.30 12.92 -5.55
N MET A 39 1.47 13.15 -4.95
CA MET A 39 2.24 12.09 -4.29
C MET A 39 1.50 11.51 -3.08
N ILE A 40 0.89 12.36 -2.24
CA ILE A 40 0.06 11.89 -1.11
C ILE A 40 -1.14 11.09 -1.62
N GLY A 41 -1.79 11.56 -2.69
CA GLY A 41 -2.91 10.84 -3.32
C GLY A 41 -2.51 9.48 -3.88
N MET A 42 -1.39 9.42 -4.61
CA MET A 42 -0.88 8.17 -5.18
C MET A 42 -0.42 7.19 -4.10
N ILE A 43 0.27 7.66 -3.06
CA ILE A 43 0.61 6.84 -1.88
C ILE A 43 -0.69 6.34 -1.23
N GLY A 44 -1.68 7.22 -1.03
CA GLY A 44 -2.99 6.83 -0.50
C GLY A 44 -3.64 5.71 -1.31
N LEU A 45 -3.67 5.81 -2.64
CA LEU A 45 -4.27 4.81 -3.51
C LEU A 45 -3.46 3.49 -3.57
N ILE A 46 -2.13 3.56 -3.57
CA ILE A 46 -1.26 2.38 -3.60
C ILE A 46 -1.36 1.60 -2.28
N PHE A 47 -1.52 2.29 -1.14
CA PHE A 47 -1.48 1.68 0.18
C PHE A 47 -2.86 1.53 0.87
N GLN A 48 -3.94 2.03 0.25
CA GLN A 48 -5.32 1.93 0.78
C GLN A 48 -5.75 0.49 1.07
N ASP A 49 -5.12 -0.50 0.44
CA ASP A 49 -5.52 -1.90 0.48
C ASP A 49 -4.49 -2.86 1.10
N SER A 50 -3.60 -2.39 1.98
CA SER A 50 -2.70 -3.34 2.70
C SER A 50 -3.47 -4.37 3.55
N THR A 51 -4.74 -4.09 3.88
CA THR A 51 -5.66 -4.99 4.59
C THR A 51 -6.73 -5.62 3.65
N SER A 52 -6.90 -5.09 2.44
CA SER A 52 -7.97 -5.47 1.50
C SER A 52 -7.47 -6.15 0.22
N ALA A 53 -6.22 -5.93 -0.20
CA ALA A 53 -5.59 -6.64 -1.32
C ALA A 53 -5.30 -8.11 -1.00
N LEU A 54 -5.28 -8.48 0.28
CA LEU A 54 -5.22 -9.86 0.75
C LEU A 54 -6.56 -10.34 1.29
N ASN A 55 -7.67 -9.62 1.09
CA ASN A 55 -8.96 -10.00 1.67
C ASN A 55 -9.75 -10.83 0.66
N ASN A 56 -10.16 -12.04 1.06
CA ASN A 56 -10.84 -13.04 0.24
C ASN A 56 -10.02 -13.62 -0.93
N ILE A 57 -8.71 -13.83 -0.80
CA ILE A 57 -7.99 -14.59 -1.83
C ILE A 57 -8.42 -16.07 -1.75
N PRO A 58 -9.02 -16.65 -2.80
CA PRO A 58 -9.39 -18.05 -2.82
C PRO A 58 -8.16 -18.92 -3.00
N ILE A 59 -7.83 -19.72 -1.99
CA ILE A 59 -6.75 -20.71 -2.05
C ILE A 59 -7.38 -22.11 -2.08
N GLY A 60 -7.12 -22.85 -3.15
CA GLY A 60 -7.53 -24.25 -3.26
C GLY A 60 -6.63 -25.15 -2.41
N LEU A 61 -7.23 -25.91 -1.48
CA LEU A 61 -6.52 -26.91 -0.69
C LEU A 61 -6.93 -28.32 -1.13
N ILE A 62 -5.94 -29.15 -1.48
CA ILE A 62 -6.15 -30.56 -1.82
C ILE A 62 -5.25 -31.41 -0.93
N ALA A 63 -5.84 -32.30 -0.13
CA ALA A 63 -5.14 -33.37 0.55
C ALA A 63 -5.16 -34.63 -0.34
N ASN A 64 -4.03 -34.96 -0.97
CA ASN A 64 -3.89 -36.17 -1.79
C ASN A 64 -3.47 -37.41 -0.97
N ASP A 65 -3.22 -37.24 0.32
CA ASP A 65 -2.87 -38.30 1.25
C ASP A 65 -4.12 -38.66 2.07
N ASN A 66 -4.56 -39.92 2.00
CA ASN A 66 -5.67 -40.45 2.81
C ASN A 66 -5.23 -40.83 4.24
N GLY A 67 -4.03 -40.43 4.67
CA GLY A 67 -3.53 -40.61 6.03
C GLY A 67 -4.11 -39.60 7.03
N ALA A 68 -4.31 -40.05 8.27
CA ALA A 68 -4.82 -39.21 9.37
C ALA A 68 -3.98 -37.94 9.63
N PHE A 69 -2.67 -37.99 9.33
CA PHE A 69 -1.78 -36.83 9.43
C PHE A 69 -2.04 -35.78 8.34
N GLY A 70 -2.39 -36.21 7.11
CA GLY A 70 -2.72 -35.31 6.00
C GLY A 70 -3.99 -34.50 6.27
N GLU A 71 -5.03 -35.15 6.81
CA GLU A 71 -6.25 -34.48 7.24
C GLU A 71 -6.01 -33.49 8.40
N GLN A 72 -5.13 -33.84 9.34
CA GLN A 72 -4.79 -32.98 10.47
C GLN A 72 -4.10 -31.69 10.01
N VAL A 73 -3.15 -31.77 9.07
CA VAL A 73 -2.48 -30.60 8.49
C VAL A 73 -3.46 -29.74 7.69
N ALA A 74 -4.35 -30.37 6.91
CA ALA A 74 -5.38 -29.64 6.17
C ALA A 74 -6.32 -28.85 7.10
N SER A 75 -6.72 -29.46 8.22
CA SER A 75 -7.52 -28.81 9.25
C SER A 75 -6.79 -27.62 9.92
N MET A 76 -5.50 -27.77 10.24
CA MET A 76 -4.71 -26.67 10.81
C MET A 76 -4.63 -25.47 9.86
N ILE A 77 -4.42 -25.71 8.56
CA ILE A 77 -4.37 -24.66 7.54
C ILE A 77 -5.73 -23.98 7.40
N GLN A 78 -6.83 -24.73 7.51
CA GLN A 78 -8.18 -24.18 7.47
C GLN A 78 -8.49 -23.26 8.66
N THR A 79 -8.05 -23.63 9.85
CA THR A 79 -8.21 -22.80 11.05
C THR A 79 -7.42 -21.49 10.93
N ILE A 80 -6.15 -21.56 10.53
CA ILE A 80 -5.28 -20.36 10.38
C ILE A 80 -5.85 -19.38 9.35
N ALA A 81 -6.37 -19.88 8.22
CA ALA A 81 -6.97 -19.03 7.20
C ALA A 81 -8.25 -18.34 7.67
N THR A 82 -9.09 -19.05 8.42
CA THR A 82 -10.34 -18.51 8.97
C THR A 82 -10.08 -17.42 10.02
N GLU A 83 -9.05 -17.60 10.85
CA GLU A 83 -8.65 -16.60 11.87
C GLU A 83 -8.00 -15.35 11.25
N SER A 84 -7.27 -15.51 10.15
CA SER A 84 -6.60 -14.40 9.48
C SER A 84 -7.57 -13.45 8.77
N GLY A 85 -8.80 -13.89 8.44
CA GLY A 85 -9.80 -13.12 7.67
C GLY A 85 -9.40 -12.77 6.22
N ALA A 86 -8.15 -13.01 5.85
CA ALA A 86 -7.55 -12.71 4.55
C ALA A 86 -7.78 -13.83 3.52
N ILE A 87 -7.83 -15.08 3.97
CA ILE A 87 -7.74 -16.25 3.10
C ILE A 87 -9.04 -17.04 3.14
N GLN A 88 -9.66 -17.27 1.98
CA GLN A 88 -10.77 -18.20 1.85
C GLN A 88 -10.27 -19.53 1.29
N ILE A 89 -10.35 -20.59 2.09
CA ILE A 89 -9.95 -21.93 1.64
C ILE A 89 -11.13 -22.63 1.01
N VAL A 90 -10.97 -22.99 -0.25
CA VAL A 90 -11.91 -23.87 -0.98
C VAL A 90 -11.32 -25.27 -0.96
N GLN A 91 -12.00 -26.20 -0.29
CA GLN A 91 -11.65 -27.62 -0.36
C GLN A 91 -12.14 -28.18 -1.70
N VAL A 92 -11.24 -28.84 -2.42
CA VAL A 92 -11.53 -29.42 -3.73
C VAL A 92 -10.90 -30.81 -3.82
N SER A 93 -11.59 -31.72 -4.49
CA SER A 93 -11.21 -33.13 -4.52
C SER A 93 -10.27 -33.47 -5.69
N ALA A 94 -10.10 -32.55 -6.65
CA ALA A 94 -9.28 -32.74 -7.85
C ALA A 94 -8.47 -31.50 -8.22
N GLN A 95 -7.22 -31.70 -8.67
CA GLN A 95 -6.31 -30.61 -9.08
C GLN A 95 -6.80 -29.84 -10.32
N SER A 96 -7.57 -30.49 -11.19
CA SER A 96 -8.22 -29.80 -12.33
C SER A 96 -9.24 -28.76 -11.86
N GLU A 97 -9.98 -29.08 -10.80
CA GLU A 97 -11.04 -28.21 -10.26
C GLU A 97 -10.47 -26.97 -9.58
N VAL A 98 -9.31 -27.09 -8.90
CA VAL A 98 -8.57 -25.92 -8.37
C VAL A 98 -8.21 -24.93 -9.47
N LYS A 99 -7.74 -25.43 -10.63
CA LYS A 99 -7.31 -24.56 -11.72
C LYS A 99 -8.49 -23.84 -12.34
N ASP A 100 -9.61 -24.51 -12.54
CA ASP A 100 -10.81 -23.90 -13.06
C ASP A 100 -11.38 -22.86 -12.07
N LEU A 101 -11.36 -23.14 -10.76
CA LEU A 101 -11.78 -22.20 -9.72
C LEU A 101 -10.88 -20.95 -9.62
N ILE A 102 -9.57 -21.08 -9.82
CA ILE A 102 -8.64 -19.92 -9.81
C ILE A 102 -8.75 -19.10 -11.10
N LEU A 103 -8.99 -19.74 -12.25
CA LEU A 103 -9.04 -19.07 -13.55
C LEU A 103 -10.38 -18.39 -13.85
N THR A 104 -11.45 -18.82 -13.18
CA THR A 104 -12.80 -18.23 -13.34
C THR A 104 -13.14 -17.22 -12.23
N GLY A 105 -12.20 -16.98 -11.30
CA GLY A 105 -12.31 -16.02 -10.20
C GLY A 105 -12.28 -14.57 -10.65
#